data_AF-A0A963J0S2-F1
#
_entry.id   AF-A0A963J0S2-F1
#
_cell.length_a   1.000
_cell.length_b   1.000
_cell.length_c   1.000
_cell.angle_alpha   90.00
_cell.angle_beta   90.00
_cell.angle_gamma   90.00
#
_symmetry.space_group_name_H-M   'P 1'
#
loop_
_entity.id
_entity.type
_entity.pdbx_description
1 polymer ?
#
loop_
_entity_poly.entity_id
_entity_poly.type
_entity_poly.pdbx_seq_one_letter_code
_entity_poly.pdbx_strand_id
1 'polypeptide(L)' 'MAITEQGLMAALGTVQDPLTGQDFVSTRALRNLQVT' A
#
# COMPACT_ATOMS: atom_id res chain seq x y z
N MET A 1 -0.49 -17.04 10.38
CA MET A 1 -1.04 -15.72 10.02
C MET A 1 -0.50 -15.40 8.64
N ALA A 2 -1.28 -15.67 7.59
CA ALA A 2 -0.86 -15.34 6.22
C ALA A 2 -1.10 -13.85 6.00
N ILE A 3 -0.06 -13.10 5.65
CA ILE A 3 -0.24 -11.74 5.15
C ILE A 3 -0.89 -11.91 3.78
N THR A 4 -2.15 -11.52 3.68
CA THR A 4 -2.86 -11.51 2.40
C THR A 4 -2.55 -10.19 1.69
N GLU A 5 -2.57 -10.19 0.36
CA GLU A 5 -2.41 -8.96 -0.42
C GLU A 5 -3.42 -7.88 0.00
N GLN A 6 -4.64 -8.29 0.34
CA GLN A 6 -5.67 -7.39 0.87
C GLN A 6 -5.27 -6.73 2.19
N GLY A 7 -4.69 -7.48 3.12
CA GLY A 7 -4.19 -6.94 4.39
C GLY A 7 -3.00 -5.99 4.18
N LEU A 8 -2.12 -6.32 3.24
CA LEU A 8 -0.99 -5.47 2.88
C LEU A 8 -1.45 -4.17 2.21
N MET A 9 -2.39 -4.23 1.26
CA MET A 9 -2.95 -3.03 0.63
C MET A 9 -3.68 -2.15 1.65
N ALA A 10 -4.44 -2.74 2.57
CA ALA A 10 -5.10 -1.98 3.64
C ALA A 10 -4.07 -1.27 4.55
N ALA A 11 -2.97 -1.94 4.89
CA ALA A 11 -1.87 -1.33 5.65
C ALA A 11 -1.14 -0.24 4.86
N LEU A 12 -0.91 -0.43 3.56
CA LEU A 12 -0.28 0.59 2.72
C LEU A 12 -1.19 1.80 2.49
N GLY A 13 -2.52 1.61 2.56
CA GLY A 13 -3.50 2.69 2.51
C GLY A 13 -3.55 3.56 3.77
N THR A 14 -2.97 3.12 4.89
CA THR A 14 -2.84 3.96 6.10
C THR A 14 -1.53 4.74 6.14
N VAL A 15 -0.59 4.44 5.24
CA VAL A 15 0.67 5.17 5.12
C VAL A 15 0.46 6.34 4.15
N GLN A 16 0.72 7.55 4.63
CA GLN A 16 0.66 8.77 3.84
C GLN A 16 1.98 8.98 3.10
N ASP A 17 1.91 9.22 1.80
CA ASP A 17 3.05 9.58 0.97
C ASP A 17 3.50 11.02 1.30
N PRO A 18 4.74 11.23 1.78
CA PRO A 18 5.24 12.56 2.13
C PRO A 18 5.43 13.48 0.91
N LEU A 19 5.46 12.94 -0.31
CA LEU A 19 5.66 13.72 -1.53
C LEU A 19 4.36 14.37 -2.03
N THR A 20 3.23 13.70 -1.81
CA THR A 20 1.92 14.09 -2.35
C THR A 20 0.86 14.38 -1.29
N GLY A 21 1.07 13.93 -0.05
CA GLY A 21 0.11 14.02 1.05
C GLY A 21 -1.08 13.06 0.94
N GLN A 22 -1.07 12.14 -0.03
CA GLN A 22 -2.10 11.12 -0.24
C GLN A 22 -1.59 9.73 0.15
N ASP A 23 -2.50 8.78 0.33
CA ASP A 23 -2.14 7.41 0.70
C ASP A 23 -1.34 6.72 -0.40
N PHE A 24 -0.39 5.85 -0.05
CA PHE A 24 0.43 5.11 -1.03
C PHE A 24 -0.40 4.29 -2.03
N VAL A 25 -1.61 3.87 -1.66
CA VAL A 25 -2.56 3.18 -2.54
C VAL A 25 -3.16 4.16 -3.56
N SER A 26 -3.59 5.34 -3.10
CA SER A 26 -4.23 6.39 -3.90
C SER A 26 -3.28 7.03 -4.91
N THR A 27 -2.01 7.17 -4.54
CA THR A 27 -0.95 7.72 -5.41
C THR A 27 -0.51 6.76 -6.51
N ARG A 28 -1.00 5.51 -6.51
CA ARG A 28 -0.53 4.41 -7.39
C ARG A 28 0.99 4.22 -7.33
N ALA A 29 1.61 4.59 -6.21
CA ALA A 29 3.05 4.42 -5.99
C ALA A 29 3.44 2.94 -5.86
N LEU A 30 2.48 2.08 -5.50
CA LEU A 30 2.66 0.63 -5.41
C LEU A 30 2.75 0.01 -6.81
N ARG A 31 3.97 -0.08 -7.35
CA ARG A 31 4.28 -0.80 -8.60
C ARG A 31 4.93 -2.13 -8.27
N ASN A 32 4.36 -3.23 -8.79
CA ASN A 32 4.82 -4.62 -8.58
C ASN A 32 4.65 -5.13 -7.13
N LEU A 33 3.50 -4.83 -6.49
CA LEU A 33 3.19 -5.44 -5.20
C LEU A 33 2.96 -6.94 -5.41
N GLN A 34 3.82 -7.78 -4.83
CA GLN A 34 3.71 -9.23 -4.88
C GLN A 34 3.92 -9.77 -3.46
N VAL A 35 3.00 -10.62 -3.01
CA VAL A 35 3.09 -11.30 -1.72
C VAL A 35 3.25 -12.79 -1.99
N THR A 36 4.42 -13.33 -1.65
CA THR A 36 4.80 -14.74 -1.82
C THR A 36 4.84 -15.46 -0.47
#